data_AF-A0A953RQ67-F1
#
_entry.id   AF-A0A953RQ67-F1
#
_cell.length_a   1.000
_cell.length_b   1.000
_cell.length_c   1.000
_cell.angle_alpha   90.00
_cell.angle_beta   90.00
_cell.angle_gamma   90.00
#
_symmetry.space_group_name_H-M   'P 1'
#
loop_
_entity.id
_entity.type
_entity.pdbx_description
1 polymer ?
#
loop_
_entity_poly.entity_id
_entity_poly.type
_entity_poly.pdbx_seq_one_letter_code
_entity_poly.pdbx_strand_id
1 'polypeptide(L)'
;MTRRNFSGLLAGFVAFPGFGSADPSAVVVLRAIAGARLPETLAITTSFPEKLRQGLWELRTYRGAAPALATQVATVFRGAGIRPLLSETNGENLTYLIPFENLAARDRAWTTVNADPEWMRARGRFQSYHFGLYRSA
;
A
#
# COMPACT_ATOMS: atom_id res chain seq x y z
N MET A 1 10.53 -21.28 3.97
CA MET A 1 10.24 -20.39 5.12
C MET A 1 11.04 -19.11 4.94
N THR A 2 10.42 -18.03 4.46
CA THR A 2 11.11 -16.74 4.35
C THR A 2 10.18 -15.63 4.85
N ARG A 3 9.94 -15.60 6.16
CA ARG A 3 9.45 -14.41 6.85
C ARG A 3 10.52 -13.33 6.71
N ARG A 4 10.30 -12.33 5.87
CA ARG A 4 11.02 -11.07 5.97
C ARG A 4 10.11 -10.09 6.68
N ASN A 5 10.40 -9.86 7.95
CA ASN A 5 9.81 -8.77 8.72
C ASN A 5 10.20 -7.47 8.02
N PHE A 6 9.22 -6.69 7.59
CA PHE A 6 9.44 -5.27 7.31
C PHE A 6 9.54 -4.56 8.66
N SER A 7 10.63 -4.83 9.38
CA SER A 7 11.01 -4.08 10.57
C SER A 7 11.86 -2.90 10.11
N GLY A 8 11.20 -1.78 9.81
CA GLY A 8 11.65 -0.55 10.44
C GLY A 8 11.25 -0.63 11.91
N LEU A 9 11.94 -1.48 12.69
CA LEU A 9 11.69 -1.83 14.09
C LEU A 9 10.34 -2.51 14.40
N LEU A 10 10.42 -3.69 15.05
CA LEU A 10 9.55 -4.18 16.14
C LEU A 10 9.64 -5.72 16.22
N ALA A 11 10.87 -6.18 16.47
CA ALA A 11 11.09 -7.27 17.41
C ALA A 11 11.85 -6.64 18.58
N GLY A 12 11.09 -5.99 19.46
CA GLY A 12 11.64 -5.28 20.61
C GLY A 12 10.59 -4.35 21.17
N PHE A 13 10.07 -4.68 22.34
CA PHE A 13 9.44 -3.69 23.21
C PHE A 13 10.40 -2.51 23.39
N VAL A 14 10.22 -1.42 22.64
CA VAL A 14 10.87 -0.13 22.92
C VAL A 14 9.88 0.98 22.55
N ALA A 15 9.55 1.76 23.57
CA ALA A 15 8.73 2.95 23.49
C ALA A 15 9.31 3.98 22.50
N PHE A 16 8.51 4.40 21.53
CA PHE A 16 8.69 5.66 20.82
C PHE A 16 7.61 6.65 21.31
N PRO A 17 7.96 7.88 21.70
CA PRO A 17 6.98 8.88 22.10
C PRO A 17 6.31 9.42 20.84
N GLY A 18 5.08 8.97 20.58
CA GLY A 18 4.25 9.42 19.45
C GLY A 18 3.14 8.46 19.05
N PHE A 19 3.24 7.18 19.41
CA PHE A 19 2.26 6.14 19.07
C PHE A 19 1.87 5.35 20.33
N GLY A 20 0.97 5.92 21.13
CA GLY A 20 0.39 5.25 22.28
C GLY A 20 -0.91 4.54 21.91
N SER A 21 -0.83 3.25 21.61
CA SER A 21 -1.83 2.25 22.06
C SER A 21 -1.25 0.85 21.91
N ALA A 22 -1.11 0.17 23.04
CA ALA A 22 -0.69 -1.22 23.19
C ALA A 22 -1.88 -2.20 23.02
N ASP A 23 -2.79 -1.90 22.10
CA ASP A 23 -3.96 -2.75 21.85
C ASP A 23 -3.66 -3.76 20.71
N PRO A 24 -3.49 -5.05 21.02
CA PRO A 24 -3.26 -6.08 20.00
C PRO A 24 -4.44 -6.21 19.01
N SER A 25 -5.64 -5.70 19.34
CA SER A 25 -6.79 -5.67 18.43
C SER A 25 -6.61 -4.69 17.24
N ALA A 26 -5.67 -3.74 17.37
CA ALA A 26 -5.32 -2.77 16.34
C ALA A 26 -4.40 -3.34 15.24
N VAL A 27 -3.84 -4.54 15.44
CA VAL A 27 -2.99 -5.20 14.45
C VAL A 27 -3.82 -6.09 13.53
N VAL A 28 -3.69 -5.88 12.23
CA VAL A 28 -4.28 -6.75 11.19
C VAL A 28 -3.18 -7.41 10.38
N VAL A 29 -3.29 -8.73 10.19
CA VAL A 29 -2.38 -9.49 9.34
C VAL A 29 -3.06 -9.78 8.01
N LEU A 30 -2.51 -9.23 6.94
CA LEU A 30 -2.93 -9.50 5.58
C LEU A 30 -2.04 -10.57 4.95
N ARG A 31 -2.61 -11.51 4.21
CA ARG A 31 -1.91 -12.55 3.44
C ARG A 31 -1.93 -12.24 1.96
N ALA A 32 -0.79 -12.43 1.31
CA ALA A 32 -0.67 -12.28 -0.13
C ALA A 32 -1.52 -13.35 -0.84
N ILE A 33 -2.31 -12.93 -1.82
CA ILE A 33 -3.05 -13.81 -2.73
C ILE A 33 -2.46 -13.81 -4.15
N ALA A 34 -1.70 -12.77 -4.50
CA ALA A 34 -0.95 -12.70 -5.75
C ALA A 34 0.22 -11.71 -5.66
N GLY A 35 1.33 -12.05 -6.32
CA GLY A 35 2.43 -11.14 -6.66
C GLY A 35 3.82 -11.75 -6.46
N ALA A 36 4.74 -11.42 -7.37
CA ALA A 36 6.11 -11.92 -7.34
C ALA A 36 7.00 -11.06 -6.42
N ARG A 37 7.85 -11.70 -5.61
CA ARG A 37 8.81 -11.05 -4.68
C ARG A 37 8.16 -10.25 -3.54
N LEU A 38 7.01 -10.71 -3.03
CA LEU A 38 6.31 -10.08 -1.92
C LEU A 38 6.54 -10.82 -0.59
N PRO A 39 6.40 -10.12 0.55
CA PRO A 39 6.19 -10.82 1.81
C PRO A 39 4.86 -11.58 1.76
N GLU A 40 4.87 -12.83 2.25
CA GLU A 40 3.66 -13.67 2.35
C GLU A 40 2.60 -13.03 3.26
N THR A 41 3.05 -12.27 4.26
CA THR A 41 2.20 -11.62 5.26
C THR A 41 2.63 -10.17 5.50
N LEU A 42 1.66 -9.27 5.62
CA LEU A 42 1.83 -7.89 6.08
C LEU A 42 1.13 -7.72 7.43
N ALA A 43 1.85 -7.30 8.46
CA ALA A 43 1.25 -6.90 9.73
C ALA A 43 1.12 -5.38 9.75
N ILE A 44 -0.10 -4.88 9.98
CA ILE A 44 -0.41 -3.45 9.94
C ILE A 44 -1.11 -3.07 11.24
N THR A 45 -0.51 -2.14 11.97
CA THR A 45 -1.17 -1.49 13.11
C THR A 45 -2.01 -0.33 12.61
N THR A 46 -3.30 -0.32 12.94
CA THR A 46 -4.25 0.70 12.47
C THR A 46 -5.35 0.97 13.50
N SER A 47 -5.92 2.18 13.49
CA SER A 47 -7.12 2.53 14.25
C SER A 47 -8.42 2.04 13.61
N PHE A 48 -8.37 1.45 12.41
CA PHE A 48 -9.54 0.93 11.67
C PHE A 48 -9.35 -0.54 11.26
N PRO A 49 -9.11 -1.47 12.20
CA PRO A 49 -8.75 -2.84 11.88
C PRO A 49 -9.88 -3.60 11.16
N GLU A 50 -11.15 -3.33 11.49
CA GLU A 50 -12.30 -3.98 10.83
C GLU A 50 -12.35 -3.74 9.33
N LYS A 51 -12.00 -2.52 8.89
CA LYS A 51 -11.94 -2.19 7.46
C LYS A 51 -10.90 -3.04 6.76
N LEU A 52 -9.72 -3.20 7.37
CA LEU A 52 -8.64 -4.03 6.84
C LEU A 52 -8.99 -5.51 6.78
N ARG A 53 -9.79 -6.02 7.73
CA ARG A 53 -10.18 -7.43 7.78
C ARG A 53 -11.09 -7.86 6.62
N GLN A 54 -11.87 -6.95 6.05
CA GLN A 54 -12.90 -7.28 5.06
C GLN A 54 -12.51 -6.99 3.61
N GLY A 55 -11.37 -6.33 3.38
CA GLY A 55 -11.01 -5.79 2.07
C GLY A 55 -10.11 -6.67 1.20
N LEU A 56 -10.18 -6.44 -0.11
CA LEU A 56 -9.10 -6.73 -1.05
C LEU A 56 -8.13 -5.53 -1.04
N TRP A 57 -6.85 -5.81 -0.82
CA TRP A 57 -5.82 -4.78 -0.67
C TRP A 57 -4.77 -4.90 -1.73
N GLU A 58 -4.43 -3.79 -2.35
CA GLU A 58 -3.28 -3.70 -3.23
C GLU A 58 -2.16 -2.90 -2.57
N LEU A 59 -1.00 -3.53 -2.38
CA LEU A 59 0.23 -2.85 -2.02
C LEU A 59 0.98 -2.48 -3.30
N ARG A 60 1.33 -1.20 -3.46
CA ARG A 60 2.23 -0.76 -4.53
C ARG A 60 3.36 0.08 -3.96
N THR A 61 4.59 -0.19 -4.40
CA THR A 61 5.74 0.67 -4.15
C THR A 61 6.31 1.16 -5.47
N TYR A 62 6.46 2.47 -5.58
CA TYR A 62 7.15 3.16 -6.66
C TYR A 62 8.52 3.63 -6.18
N ARG A 63 9.59 3.24 -6.87
CA ARG A 63 10.96 3.68 -6.61
C ARG A 63 11.32 4.85 -7.52
N GLY A 64 12.00 5.86 -6.97
CA GLY A 64 12.37 7.07 -7.70
C GLY A 64 11.20 8.04 -7.88
N ALA A 65 10.10 7.81 -7.17
CA ALA A 65 8.94 8.70 -7.19
C ALA A 65 9.18 9.85 -6.20
N ALA A 66 9.91 10.86 -6.65
CA ALA A 66 10.18 12.06 -5.86
C ALA A 66 8.87 12.68 -5.30
N PRO A 67 8.92 13.42 -4.17
CA PRO A 67 7.71 13.98 -3.54
C PRO A 67 6.82 14.81 -4.48
N ALA A 68 7.42 15.52 -5.45
CA ALA A 68 6.68 16.28 -6.46
C ALA A 68 5.79 15.40 -7.35
N LEU A 69 6.20 14.15 -7.59
CA LEU A 69 5.44 13.18 -8.37
C LEU A 69 4.30 12.55 -7.54
N ALA A 70 4.44 12.48 -6.21
CA ALA A 70 3.43 11.91 -5.32
C ALA A 70 2.10 12.67 -5.40
N THR A 71 2.13 14.00 -5.45
CA THR A 71 0.93 14.83 -5.58
C THR A 71 0.25 14.61 -6.93
N GLN A 72 1.01 14.55 -8.03
CA GLN A 72 0.47 14.28 -9.36
C GLN A 72 -0.18 12.90 -9.44
N VAL A 73 0.50 11.87 -8.94
CA VAL A 73 -0.02 10.49 -8.86
C VAL A 73 -1.30 10.43 -8.01
N ALA A 74 -1.34 11.14 -6.88
CA ALA A 74 -2.53 11.20 -6.03
C ALA A 74 -3.73 11.85 -6.74
N THR A 75 -3.51 12.86 -7.58
CA THR A 75 -4.59 13.50 -8.37
C THR A 75 -5.16 12.53 -9.40
N VAL A 76 -4.30 11.85 -10.17
CA VAL A 76 -4.71 10.83 -11.14
C VAL A 76 -5.53 9.73 -10.44
N PHE A 77 -5.01 9.20 -9.33
CA PHE A 77 -5.72 8.18 -8.54
C PHE A 77 -7.08 8.68 -8.10
N ARG A 78 -7.15 9.96 -7.67
CA ARG A 78 -8.40 10.56 -7.24
C ARG A 78 -9.45 10.55 -8.35
N GLY A 79 -9.05 10.94 -9.56
CA GLY A 79 -9.91 10.93 -10.76
C GLY A 79 -10.40 9.54 -11.14
N ALA A 80 -9.57 8.51 -10.95
CA ALA A 80 -9.91 7.11 -11.23
C ALA A 80 -10.70 6.39 -10.11
N GLY A 81 -11.10 7.11 -9.06
CA GLY A 81 -11.77 6.51 -7.90
C GLY A 81 -10.84 5.72 -6.96
N ILE A 82 -9.53 5.73 -7.19
CA ILE A 82 -8.54 5.13 -6.30
C ILE A 82 -8.33 6.06 -5.10
N ARG A 83 -8.44 5.51 -3.89
CA ARG A 83 -8.23 6.22 -2.62
C ARG A 83 -7.33 5.37 -1.73
N PRO A 84 -6.00 5.57 -1.77
CA PRO A 84 -5.10 4.86 -0.86
C PRO A 84 -5.50 5.12 0.58
N LEU A 85 -5.57 4.06 1.38
CA LEU A 85 -5.87 4.17 2.81
C LEU A 85 -4.61 4.50 3.60
N LEU A 86 -3.48 3.95 3.18
CA LEU A 86 -2.16 4.31 3.67
C LEU A 86 -1.29 4.78 2.51
N SER A 87 -0.50 5.81 2.78
CA SER A 87 0.51 6.37 1.89
C SER A 87 1.74 6.67 2.74
N GLU A 88 2.88 6.12 2.36
CA GLU A 88 4.14 6.30 3.07
C GLU A 88 5.25 6.67 2.08
N THR A 89 6.08 7.63 2.46
CA THR A 89 7.27 8.02 1.71
C THR A 89 8.51 7.61 2.52
N ASN A 90 9.40 6.82 1.92
CA ASN A 90 10.66 6.41 2.52
C ASN A 90 11.81 6.68 1.53
N GLY A 91 12.51 7.79 1.73
CA GLY A 91 13.48 8.32 0.78
C GLY A 91 12.78 8.65 -0.55
N GLU A 92 13.25 8.03 -1.64
CA GLU A 92 12.65 8.17 -2.98
C GLU A 92 11.59 7.10 -3.29
N ASN A 93 11.17 6.33 -2.29
CA ASN A 93 10.14 5.32 -2.45
C ASN A 93 8.79 5.83 -1.94
N LEU A 94 7.75 5.59 -2.73
CA LEU A 94 6.37 5.90 -2.38
C LEU A 94 5.57 4.60 -2.34
N THR A 95 5.02 4.29 -1.18
CA THR A 95 4.23 3.07 -0.96
C THR A 95 2.79 3.40 -0.65
N TYR A 96 1.88 2.70 -1.33
CA TYR A 96 0.44 2.81 -1.15
C TYR A 96 -0.15 1.47 -0.73
N LEU A 97 -1.10 1.52 0.20
CA LEU A 97 -2.03 0.43 0.45
C LEU A 97 -3.44 0.87 0.04
N ILE A 98 -3.97 0.21 -0.99
CA ILE A 98 -5.18 0.63 -1.68
C ILE A 98 -6.29 -0.40 -1.45
N PRO A 99 -7.43 0.00 -0.87
CA PRO A 99 -8.61 -0.86 -0.78
C PRO A 99 -9.30 -0.97 -2.13
N PHE A 100 -9.77 -2.16 -2.45
CA PHE A 100 -10.72 -2.42 -3.52
C PHE A 100 -11.86 -3.28 -2.99
N GLU A 101 -13.06 -3.06 -3.52
CA GLU A 101 -14.23 -3.88 -3.20
C GLU A 101 -14.06 -5.31 -3.74
N ASN A 102 -13.57 -5.42 -4.98
CA ASN A 102 -13.35 -6.68 -5.67
C ASN A 102 -12.35 -6.48 -6.83
N LEU A 103 -11.97 -7.58 -7.48
CA LEU A 103 -11.02 -7.55 -8.61
C LEU A 103 -11.54 -6.78 -9.83
N ALA A 104 -12.86 -6.75 -10.07
CA ALA A 104 -13.45 -6.03 -11.19
C ALA A 104 -13.41 -4.50 -10.97
N ALA A 105 -13.72 -4.05 -9.75
CA ALA A 105 -13.58 -2.64 -9.37
C ALA A 105 -12.12 -2.17 -9.48
N ARG A 106 -11.18 -3.02 -9.04
CA ARG A 106 -9.74 -2.81 -9.20
C ARG A 106 -9.35 -2.64 -10.66
N ASP A 107 -9.77 -3.56 -11.52
CA ASP A 107 -9.40 -3.56 -12.94
C ASP A 107 -9.91 -2.32 -13.67
N ARG A 108 -11.17 -1.93 -13.41
CA ARG A 108 -11.76 -0.69 -13.93
C ARG A 108 -10.97 0.54 -13.49
N ALA A 109 -10.63 0.63 -12.22
CA ALA A 109 -9.89 1.77 -11.68
C ALA A 109 -8.50 1.89 -12.31
N TRP A 110 -7.75 0.79 -12.43
CA TRP A 110 -6.43 0.81 -13.08
C TRP A 110 -6.50 1.03 -14.59
N THR A 111 -7.57 0.58 -15.25
CA THR A 111 -7.81 0.90 -16.67
C THR A 111 -7.95 2.41 -16.85
N THR A 112 -8.76 3.07 -16.01
CA THR A 112 -8.90 4.53 -16.03
C THR A 112 -7.58 5.24 -15.75
N VAL A 113 -6.81 4.81 -14.75
CA VAL A 113 -5.47 5.38 -14.48
C VAL A 113 -4.55 5.21 -15.68
N ASN A 114 -4.51 4.02 -16.29
CA ASN A 114 -3.61 3.74 -17.41
C ASN A 114 -3.97 4.53 -18.69
N ALA A 115 -5.22 4.98 -18.81
CA ALA A 115 -5.68 5.85 -19.88
C ALA A 115 -5.43 7.36 -19.61
N ASP A 116 -5.03 7.74 -18.40
CA ASP A 116 -4.80 9.14 -18.04
C ASP A 116 -3.49 9.68 -18.66
N PRO A 117 -3.51 10.80 -19.41
CA PRO A 117 -2.32 11.37 -20.02
C PRO A 117 -1.24 11.83 -19.02
N GLU A 118 -1.63 12.33 -17.85
CA GLU A 118 -0.68 12.68 -16.79
C GLU A 118 0.00 11.45 -16.23
N TRP A 119 -0.75 10.36 -16.04
CA TRP A 119 -0.19 9.09 -15.63
C TRP A 119 0.82 8.56 -16.64
N MET A 120 0.48 8.57 -17.93
CA MET A 120 1.37 8.13 -19.01
C MET A 120 2.70 8.91 -19.02
N ARG A 121 2.66 10.22 -18.75
CA ARG A 121 3.87 11.04 -18.63
C ARG A 121 4.66 10.73 -17.35
N ALA A 122 3.97 10.48 -16.24
CA ALA A 122 4.60 10.24 -14.94
C ALA A 122 5.27 8.87 -14.84
N ARG A 123 4.63 7.80 -15.36
CA ARG A 123 5.08 6.39 -15.20
C ARG A 123 6.43 6.07 -15.82
N GLY A 124 6.96 6.93 -16.69
CA GLY A 124 8.33 6.82 -17.21
C GLY A 124 9.41 7.32 -16.25
N ARG A 125 9.03 8.00 -15.16
CA ARG A 125 9.95 8.67 -14.22
C ARG A 125 10.18 7.89 -12.93
N PHE A 126 9.50 6.76 -12.75
CA PHE A 126 9.65 5.87 -11.60
C PHE A 126 9.52 4.42 -12.03
N GLN A 127 10.00 3.52 -11.19
CA GLN A 127 9.83 2.09 -11.40
C GLN A 127 8.80 1.53 -10.42
N SER A 128 7.83 0.77 -10.91
CA SER A 128 7.01 -0.07 -10.04
C SER A 128 7.89 -1.22 -9.55
N TYR A 129 8.13 -1.27 -8.23
CA TYR A 129 9.09 -2.19 -7.61
C TYR A 129 8.39 -3.32 -6.85
N HIS A 130 7.45 -2.99 -5.97
CA HIS A 130 6.58 -3.99 -5.32
C HIS A 130 5.14 -3.80 -5.78
N PHE A 131 4.49 -4.90 -6.10
CA PHE A 131 3.08 -4.97 -6.45
C PHE A 131 2.49 -6.24 -5.88
N GLY A 132 1.44 -6.13 -5.07
CA GLY A 132 0.83 -7.29 -4.45
C GLY A 132 -0.61 -7.13 -4.06
N LEU A 133 -1.35 -8.22 -4.20
CA LEU A 133 -2.72 -8.35 -3.72
C LEU A 133 -2.75 -9.12 -2.42
N TYR A 134 -3.49 -8.61 -1.46
CA TYR A 134 -3.63 -9.15 -0.13
C TYR A 134 -5.10 -9.19 0.30
N ARG A 135 -5.39 -10.07 1.24
CA ARG A 135 -6.66 -10.13 1.99
C ARG A 135 -6.35 -10.42 3.45
N SER A 136 -7.29 -10.18 4.37
CA SER A 136 -7.12 -10.66 5.74
C SER A 136 -6.96 -12.18 5.77
N ALA A 137 -6.05 -12.64 6.64
CA ALA A 137 -5.93 -14.06 6.98
C ALA A 137 -7.18 -14.57 7.70
#